data_AF-A0A1F1FHE5-F1
#
_entry.id   AF-A0A1F1FHE5-F1
#
_cell.length_a   1.000
_cell.length_b   1.000
_cell.length_c   1.000
_cell.angle_alpha   90.00
_cell.angle_beta   90.00
_cell.angle_gamma   90.00
#
_symmetry.space_group_name_H-M   'P 1'
#
loop_
_entity.id
_entity.type
_entity.pdbx_description
1 polymer ?
#
loop_
_entity_poly.entity_id
_entity_poly.type
_entity_poly.pdbx_seq_one_letter_code
_entity_poly.pdbx_strand_id
1 'polypeptide(L)'
;MADEGESEGGAPMAVPAPQVGGRRKHGVTARRALLGIIGACLAMVIGLAGWLYWTHPTTTSVPLPDGVQKGEEEYLSGALPPPETIHGTLYSGPLHSRNHEWIGTVTWQPRHAAEQDYEIRLGESVHIEGLGTVTLLEVDPPPAIPEINFFRDRSAGGWDYRVNIALDPGLSLCTVFKPCTQK
;
A
#
# COMPACT_ATOMS: atom_id res chain seq x y z
N MET A 1 99.75 -31.63 26.09
CA MET A 1 99.49 -31.40 27.52
C MET A 1 97.99 -31.23 27.67
N ALA A 2 97.39 -32.02 28.56
CA ALA A 2 95.97 -32.06 28.87
C ALA A 2 95.58 -30.99 29.92
N ASP A 3 94.28 -30.65 29.95
CA ASP A 3 93.38 -30.45 31.12
C ASP A 3 91.99 -30.08 30.52
N GLU A 4 90.90 -30.87 30.61
CA GLU A 4 89.97 -31.08 31.75
C GLU A 4 89.51 -29.75 32.40
N GLY A 5 88.25 -29.41 32.65
CA GLY A 5 86.93 -30.03 32.46
C GLY A 5 85.81 -29.09 32.99
N GLU A 6 84.56 -29.55 32.82
CA GLU A 6 83.34 -29.28 33.62
C GLU A 6 82.35 -28.10 33.30
N SER A 7 81.22 -28.53 32.69
CA SER A 7 79.78 -28.27 32.93
C SER A 7 79.26 -27.11 33.80
N GLU A 8 78.37 -26.29 33.22
CA GLU A 8 76.95 -26.00 33.61
C GLU A 8 76.47 -24.82 32.73
N GLY A 9 75.38 -24.90 31.98
CA GLY A 9 74.03 -24.67 32.51
C GLY A 9 73.54 -23.27 32.10
N GLY A 10 72.50 -23.21 31.26
CA GLY A 10 71.71 -21.98 31.07
C GLY A 10 71.54 -21.52 29.61
N ALA A 11 70.51 -22.02 28.94
CA ALA A 11 69.82 -21.18 27.96
C ALA A 11 69.09 -20.06 28.72
N PRO A 12 69.06 -18.83 28.20
CA PRO A 12 67.73 -18.28 28.01
C PRO A 12 67.53 -17.47 26.72
N MET A 13 66.34 -17.72 26.18
CA MET A 13 65.41 -16.71 25.68
C MET A 13 65.79 -15.98 24.39
N ALA A 14 65.25 -16.51 23.29
CA ALA A 14 64.90 -15.72 22.13
C ALA A 14 63.98 -14.55 22.54
N VAL A 15 64.46 -13.33 22.37
CA VAL A 15 63.68 -12.10 22.52
C VAL A 15 62.66 -12.06 21.37
N PRO A 16 61.34 -12.09 21.62
CA PRO A 16 60.37 -11.86 20.56
C PRO A 16 60.44 -10.38 20.17
N ALA A 17 60.79 -10.11 18.91
CA ALA A 17 60.70 -8.78 18.34
C ALA A 17 59.28 -8.21 18.52
N PRO A 18 59.11 -6.90 18.78
CA PRO A 18 57.80 -6.30 18.93
C PRO A 18 57.06 -6.39 17.60
N GLN A 19 55.95 -7.13 17.59
CA GLN A 19 54.98 -7.20 16.49
C GLN A 19 54.28 -5.84 16.31
N VAL A 20 55.00 -4.84 15.80
CA VAL A 20 54.42 -3.59 15.30
C VAL A 20 53.91 -3.87 13.89
N GLY A 21 52.75 -4.52 13.79
CA GLY A 21 52.22 -4.94 12.49
C GLY A 21 50.71 -5.22 12.43
N GLY A 22 49.92 -4.83 13.43
CA GLY A 22 48.51 -5.23 13.51
C GLY A 22 47.45 -4.14 13.31
N ARG A 23 47.82 -2.85 13.37
CA ARG A 23 46.82 -1.79 13.58
C ARG A 23 46.23 -1.16 12.31
N ARG A 24 46.92 -1.24 11.16
CA ARG A 24 46.45 -0.61 9.90
C ARG A 24 45.50 -1.48 9.09
N LYS A 25 45.53 -2.81 9.25
CA LYS A 25 44.66 -3.74 8.48
C LYS A 25 43.20 -3.71 8.98
N HIS A 26 42.98 -3.56 10.28
CA HIS A 26 41.63 -3.50 10.87
C HIS A 26 40.81 -2.29 10.40
N GLY A 27 41.42 -1.12 10.20
CA GLY A 27 40.71 0.08 9.75
C GLY A 27 40.21 -0.01 8.29
N VAL A 28 40.99 -0.66 7.41
CA VAL A 28 40.58 -0.87 6.01
C VAL A 28 39.47 -1.92 5.92
N THR A 29 39.56 -3.00 6.69
CA THR A 29 38.52 -4.03 6.74
C THR A 29 37.23 -3.49 7.37
N ALA A 30 37.32 -2.71 8.44
CA ALA A 30 36.15 -2.07 9.06
C ALA A 30 35.49 -1.03 8.14
N ARG A 31 36.28 -0.22 7.41
CA ARG A 31 35.74 0.73 6.43
C ARG A 31 35.07 0.01 5.24
N ARG A 32 35.65 -1.09 4.77
CA ARG A 32 35.02 -1.94 3.73
C ARG A 32 33.74 -2.60 4.23
N ALA A 33 33.72 -3.08 5.48
CA ALA A 33 32.52 -3.63 6.10
C ALA A 33 31.42 -2.55 6.25
N LEU A 34 31.77 -1.34 6.70
CA LEU A 34 30.84 -0.22 6.81
C LEU A 34 30.25 0.17 5.46
N LEU A 35 31.09 0.28 4.42
CA LEU A 35 30.62 0.54 3.05
C LEU A 35 29.73 -0.60 2.52
N GLY A 36 30.05 -1.85 2.86
CA GLY A 36 29.21 -3.01 2.54
C GLY A 36 27.84 -2.94 3.19
N ILE A 37 27.77 -2.57 4.48
CA ILE A 37 26.50 -2.39 5.21
C ILE A 37 25.70 -1.25 4.59
N ILE A 38 26.32 -0.11 4.30
CA ILE A 38 25.65 1.02 3.64
C ILE A 38 25.10 0.59 2.28
N GLY A 39 25.89 -0.12 1.48
CA GLY A 39 25.46 -0.67 0.19
C GLY A 39 24.27 -1.63 0.33
N ALA A 40 24.31 -2.52 1.32
CA ALA A 40 23.22 -3.45 1.60
C ALA A 40 21.94 -2.73 2.04
N CYS A 41 22.04 -1.73 2.92
CA CYS A 41 20.92 -0.90 3.33
C CYS A 41 20.31 -0.14 2.15
N LEU A 42 21.14 0.46 1.29
CA LEU A 42 20.66 1.16 0.08
C LEU A 42 19.95 0.21 -0.87
N ALA A 43 20.49 -1.00 -1.09
CA ALA A 43 19.84 -2.00 -1.93
C ALA A 43 18.47 -2.41 -1.37
N MET A 44 18.34 -2.59 -0.04
CA MET A 44 17.05 -2.87 0.59
C MET A 44 16.06 -1.72 0.41
N VAL A 45 16.49 -0.47 0.63
CA VAL A 45 15.62 0.71 0.47
C VAL A 45 15.15 0.85 -0.97
N ILE A 46 16.03 0.66 -1.96
CA ILE A 46 15.66 0.72 -3.38
C ILE A 46 14.69 -0.42 -3.73
N GLY A 47 14.93 -1.63 -3.23
CA GLY A 47 14.04 -2.77 -3.43
C GLY A 47 12.65 -2.51 -2.86
N LEU A 48 12.56 -1.98 -1.64
CA LEU A 48 11.29 -1.60 -1.01
C LEU A 48 10.59 -0.48 -1.75
N ALA A 49 11.32 0.56 -2.17
CA ALA A 49 10.75 1.66 -2.94
C ALA A 49 10.22 1.19 -4.30
N GLY A 50 10.96 0.31 -4.99
CA GLY A 50 10.52 -0.29 -6.26
C GLY A 50 9.29 -1.18 -6.08
N TRP A 51 9.24 -1.97 -5.01
CA TRP A 51 8.06 -2.78 -4.68
C TRP A 51 6.84 -1.92 -4.37
N LEU A 52 6.99 -0.88 -3.53
CA LEU A 52 5.93 0.07 -3.20
C LEU A 52 5.41 0.81 -4.44
N TYR A 53 6.31 1.24 -5.32
CA TYR A 53 5.93 1.87 -6.59
C TYR A 53 5.11 0.93 -7.48
N TRP A 54 5.38 -0.38 -7.42
CA TRP A 54 4.63 -1.39 -8.17
C TRP A 54 3.25 -1.67 -7.57
N THR A 55 3.14 -1.73 -6.24
CA THR A 55 1.89 -2.12 -5.56
C THR A 55 0.95 -0.94 -5.29
N HIS A 56 1.46 0.28 -5.21
CA HIS A 56 0.67 1.49 -4.94
C HIS A 56 0.75 2.49 -6.11
N PRO A 57 -0.21 2.41 -7.05
CA PRO A 57 -0.43 3.48 -8.02
C PRO A 57 -0.58 4.84 -7.34
N THR A 58 0.12 5.85 -7.87
CA THR A 58 0.09 7.22 -7.33
C THR A 58 -1.17 8.00 -7.72
N THR A 59 -1.87 7.57 -8.77
CA THR A 59 -3.10 8.24 -9.24
C THR A 59 -4.28 7.70 -8.46
N THR A 60 -4.78 8.44 -7.48
CA THR A 60 -5.92 8.02 -6.64
C THR A 60 -7.21 8.74 -6.98
N SER A 61 -7.16 9.80 -7.78
CA SER A 61 -8.31 10.60 -8.17
C SER A 61 -8.22 11.09 -9.59
N VAL A 62 -9.37 11.24 -10.22
CA VAL A 62 -9.53 11.83 -11.55
C VAL A 62 -10.71 12.80 -11.53
N PRO A 63 -10.65 13.89 -12.30
CA PRO A 63 -11.82 14.73 -12.51
C PRO A 63 -12.90 13.93 -13.26
N LEU A 64 -14.15 14.38 -13.16
CA LEU A 64 -15.25 13.81 -13.94
C LEU A 64 -14.88 13.87 -15.44
N PRO A 65 -14.82 12.72 -16.15
CA PRO A 65 -14.41 12.69 -17.55
C PRO A 65 -15.37 13.47 -18.46
N ASP A 66 -14.82 14.12 -19.49
CA ASP A 66 -15.60 14.81 -20.51
C ASP A 66 -16.54 13.83 -21.23
N GLY A 67 -17.85 14.07 -21.15
CA GLY A 67 -18.88 13.22 -21.75
C GLY A 67 -19.63 12.32 -20.77
N VAL A 68 -19.18 12.21 -19.51
CA VAL A 68 -19.97 11.58 -18.45
C VAL A 68 -21.01 12.56 -17.92
N GLN A 69 -22.24 12.09 -17.76
CA GLN A 69 -23.30 12.90 -17.17
C GLN A 69 -22.98 13.20 -15.70
N LYS A 70 -23.02 14.48 -15.33
CA LYS A 70 -22.88 14.89 -13.94
C LYS A 70 -24.11 14.42 -13.16
N GLY A 71 -23.87 13.59 -12.16
CA GLY A 71 -24.86 13.02 -11.27
C GLY A 71 -24.66 13.47 -9.82
N GLU A 72 -25.10 12.64 -8.88
CA GLU A 72 -24.87 12.82 -7.45
C GLU A 72 -23.54 12.16 -7.06
N GLU A 73 -22.68 12.92 -6.38
CA GLU A 73 -21.38 12.43 -5.94
C GLU A 73 -21.50 11.87 -4.53
N GLU A 74 -21.20 10.58 -4.38
CA GLU A 74 -21.35 9.86 -3.10
C GLU A 74 -20.03 9.22 -2.67
N TYR A 75 -19.84 9.15 -1.36
CA TYR A 75 -18.72 8.44 -0.75
C TYR A 75 -19.19 7.06 -0.32
N LEU A 76 -18.59 6.02 -0.89
CA LEU A 76 -18.87 4.64 -0.51
C LEU A 76 -17.88 4.19 0.55
N SER A 77 -18.39 3.51 1.57
CA SER A 77 -17.61 2.94 2.65
C SER A 77 -18.40 1.86 3.34
N GLY A 78 -17.73 0.84 3.88
CA GLY A 78 -18.36 -0.06 4.86
C GLY A 78 -18.81 0.65 6.15
N ALA A 79 -18.31 1.85 6.43
CA ALA A 79 -18.65 2.65 7.61
C ALA A 79 -19.69 3.76 7.36
N LEU A 80 -19.96 4.12 6.10
CA LEU A 80 -20.95 5.12 5.72
C LEU A 80 -22.27 4.43 5.37
N PRO A 81 -23.43 5.08 5.58
CA PRO A 81 -24.69 4.54 5.10
C PRO A 81 -24.63 4.38 3.57
N PRO A 82 -24.88 3.19 3.02
CA PRO A 82 -24.80 2.97 1.59
C PRO A 82 -25.89 3.78 0.86
N PRO A 83 -25.61 4.30 -0.34
CA PRO A 83 -26.63 4.89 -1.16
C PRO A 83 -27.62 3.81 -1.65
N GLU A 84 -28.91 4.12 -1.56
CA GLU A 84 -30.00 3.22 -1.92
C GLU A 84 -30.88 3.81 -3.00
N THR A 85 -31.54 2.96 -3.78
CA THR A 85 -32.68 3.33 -4.62
C THR A 85 -33.88 2.46 -4.27
N ILE A 86 -35.01 2.75 -4.92
CA ILE A 86 -36.19 1.87 -4.84
C ILE A 86 -35.90 0.45 -5.32
N HIS A 87 -34.86 0.24 -6.14
CA HIS A 87 -34.53 -1.05 -6.75
C HIS A 87 -33.43 -1.83 -6.01
N GLY A 88 -32.62 -1.20 -5.17
CA GLY A 88 -31.52 -1.88 -4.50
C GLY A 88 -30.61 -0.97 -3.70
N THR A 89 -29.50 -1.53 -3.22
CA THR A 89 -28.50 -0.84 -2.41
C THR A 89 -27.11 -1.01 -3.03
N LEU A 90 -26.32 0.06 -3.01
CA LEU A 90 -24.95 0.07 -3.55
C LEU A 90 -23.92 0.03 -2.41
N TYR A 91 -23.00 -0.91 -2.46
CA TYR A 91 -21.95 -1.12 -1.46
C TYR A 91 -20.56 -0.92 -2.04
N SER A 92 -19.59 -0.56 -1.18
CA SER A 92 -18.17 -0.65 -1.53
C SER A 92 -17.72 -2.12 -1.46
N GLY A 93 -17.14 -2.59 -2.56
CA GLY A 93 -16.42 -3.87 -2.62
C GLY A 93 -14.91 -3.66 -2.40
N PRO A 94 -14.09 -4.71 -2.60
CA PRO A 94 -12.65 -4.62 -2.38
C PRO A 94 -11.92 -3.81 -3.46
N LEU A 95 -10.87 -3.08 -3.05
CA LEU A 95 -9.99 -2.30 -3.91
C LEU A 95 -8.73 -3.10 -4.23
N HIS A 96 -8.39 -3.19 -5.51
CA HIS A 96 -7.20 -3.90 -5.97
C HIS A 96 -6.41 -3.05 -6.98
N SER A 97 -5.10 -3.29 -7.07
CA SER A 97 -4.27 -2.69 -8.11
C SER A 97 -3.99 -3.70 -9.22
N ARG A 98 -4.15 -3.29 -10.47
CA ARG A 98 -3.84 -4.10 -11.67
C ARG A 98 -3.10 -3.24 -12.67
N ASN A 99 -1.96 -3.70 -13.16
CA ASN A 99 -1.13 -2.98 -14.13
C ASN A 99 -0.84 -1.50 -13.76
N HIS A 100 -0.54 -1.22 -12.48
CA HIS A 100 -0.36 0.14 -11.94
C HIS A 100 -1.59 1.05 -12.01
N GLU A 101 -2.79 0.49 -12.07
CA GLU A 101 -4.04 1.25 -11.95
C GLU A 101 -4.85 0.71 -10.77
N TRP A 102 -5.58 1.60 -10.10
CA TRP A 102 -6.57 1.18 -9.11
C TRP A 102 -7.85 0.71 -9.81
N ILE A 103 -8.34 -0.44 -9.38
CA ILE A 103 -9.62 -1.02 -9.77
C ILE A 103 -10.46 -1.12 -8.51
N GLY A 104 -11.51 -0.29 -8.45
CA GLY A 104 -12.52 -0.35 -7.40
C GLY A 104 -13.59 -1.37 -7.76
N THR A 105 -13.98 -2.20 -6.79
CA THR A 105 -15.15 -3.07 -6.96
C THR A 105 -16.33 -2.40 -6.29
N VAL A 106 -17.44 -2.28 -7.01
CA VAL A 106 -18.70 -1.78 -6.49
C VAL A 106 -19.73 -2.89 -6.55
N THR A 107 -20.41 -3.14 -5.44
CA THR A 107 -21.35 -4.25 -5.30
C THR A 107 -22.77 -3.70 -5.29
N TRP A 108 -23.58 -4.12 -6.26
CA TRP A 108 -24.99 -3.78 -6.34
C TRP A 108 -25.83 -4.93 -5.81
N GLN A 109 -26.68 -4.66 -4.84
CA GLN A 109 -27.63 -5.63 -4.29
C GLN A 109 -29.07 -5.22 -4.65
N PRO A 110 -29.64 -5.76 -5.73
CA PRO A 110 -31.04 -5.52 -6.09
C PRO A 110 -31.99 -6.12 -5.05
N ARG A 111 -33.15 -5.49 -4.79
CA ARG A 111 -34.16 -5.99 -3.84
C ARG A 111 -34.75 -7.35 -4.21
N HIS A 112 -34.78 -7.67 -5.51
CA HIS A 112 -35.47 -8.86 -6.04
C HIS A 112 -34.58 -9.71 -6.97
N ALA A 113 -33.26 -9.52 -6.92
CA ALA A 113 -32.32 -10.29 -7.72
C ALA A 113 -31.03 -10.57 -6.94
N ALA A 114 -30.14 -11.35 -7.53
CA ALA A 114 -28.85 -11.64 -6.94
C ALA A 114 -27.94 -10.41 -6.97
N GLU A 115 -27.09 -10.34 -5.95
CA GLU A 115 -26.00 -9.38 -5.83
C GLU A 115 -25.02 -9.51 -7.01
N GLN A 116 -24.53 -8.38 -7.49
CA GLN A 116 -23.66 -8.27 -8.66
C GLN A 116 -22.48 -7.35 -8.36
N ASP A 117 -21.28 -7.83 -8.65
CA ASP A 117 -20.05 -7.08 -8.49
C ASP A 117 -19.63 -6.47 -9.83
N TYR A 118 -19.24 -5.20 -9.79
CA TYR A 118 -18.77 -4.43 -10.92
C TYR A 118 -17.36 -3.91 -10.63
N GLU A 119 -16.39 -4.33 -11.43
CA GLU A 119 -15.03 -3.79 -11.40
C GLU A 119 -14.95 -2.55 -12.27
N ILE A 120 -14.50 -1.43 -11.70
CA ILE A 120 -14.46 -0.12 -12.36
C ILE A 120 -13.08 0.49 -12.16
N ARG A 121 -12.46 0.99 -13.23
CA ARG A 121 -11.22 1.77 -13.15
C ARG A 121 -11.49 3.23 -12.82
N LEU A 122 -10.47 3.94 -12.34
CA LEU A 122 -10.57 5.39 -12.19
C LEU A 122 -10.97 6.07 -13.51
N GLY A 123 -12.05 6.84 -13.49
CA GLY A 123 -12.62 7.54 -14.64
C GLY A 123 -13.48 6.67 -15.55
N GLU A 124 -13.60 5.38 -15.28
CA GLU A 124 -14.50 4.50 -16.02
C GLU A 124 -15.92 4.60 -15.46
N SER A 125 -16.89 4.41 -16.35
CA SER A 125 -18.32 4.43 -16.04
C SER A 125 -18.96 3.10 -16.39
N VAL A 126 -19.77 2.55 -15.49
CA VAL A 126 -20.59 1.36 -15.72
C VAL A 126 -22.06 1.71 -15.53
N HIS A 127 -22.92 1.15 -16.37
CA HIS A 127 -24.36 1.29 -16.22
C HIS A 127 -24.92 0.10 -15.43
N ILE A 128 -25.62 0.39 -14.33
CA ILE A 128 -26.22 -0.60 -13.43
C ILE A 128 -27.73 -0.44 -13.48
N GLU A 129 -28.43 -1.50 -13.88
CA GLU A 129 -29.89 -1.49 -13.96
C GLU A 129 -30.55 -1.24 -12.60
N GLY A 130 -31.44 -0.25 -12.54
CA GLY A 130 -32.14 0.15 -11.31
C GLY A 130 -31.37 1.14 -10.43
N LEU A 131 -30.20 1.60 -10.89
CA LEU A 131 -29.43 2.68 -10.28
C LEU A 131 -29.15 3.78 -11.30
N GLY A 132 -28.52 3.41 -12.42
CA GLY A 132 -28.05 4.33 -13.45
C GLY A 132 -26.57 4.15 -13.73
N THR A 133 -25.91 5.20 -14.20
CA THR A 133 -24.50 5.16 -14.58
C THR A 133 -23.61 5.58 -13.42
N VAL A 134 -22.78 4.67 -12.94
CA VAL A 134 -21.82 4.89 -11.86
C VAL A 134 -20.44 5.09 -12.45
N THR A 135 -19.79 6.19 -12.09
CA THR A 135 -18.42 6.52 -12.52
C THR A 135 -17.51 6.60 -11.31
N LEU A 136 -16.39 5.90 -11.33
CA LEU A 136 -15.41 5.93 -10.24
C LEU A 136 -14.52 7.17 -10.39
N LEU A 137 -14.53 8.07 -9.41
CA LEU A 137 -13.76 9.31 -9.46
C LEU A 137 -12.49 9.26 -8.60
N GLU A 138 -12.59 8.67 -7.42
CA GLU A 138 -11.48 8.68 -6.47
C GLU A 138 -11.53 7.44 -5.57
N VAL A 139 -10.36 6.96 -5.15
CA VAL A 139 -10.16 5.78 -4.32
C VAL A 139 -9.27 6.12 -3.12
N ASP A 140 -9.54 5.58 -1.94
CA ASP A 140 -8.66 5.67 -0.77
C ASP A 140 -7.99 4.31 -0.54
N PRO A 141 -6.80 4.07 -1.12
CA PRO A 141 -6.12 2.80 -0.96
C PRO A 141 -5.62 2.59 0.47
N PRO A 142 -5.61 1.34 0.95
CA PRO A 142 -5.05 1.03 2.26
C PRO A 142 -3.59 1.48 2.35
N PRO A 143 -3.12 1.88 3.55
CA PRO A 143 -1.78 2.40 3.72
C PRO A 143 -0.74 1.36 3.30
N ALA A 144 0.28 1.83 2.56
CA ALA A 144 1.28 0.97 1.95
C ALA A 144 2.19 0.23 2.95
N ILE A 145 2.21 0.67 4.20
CA ILE A 145 2.97 0.02 5.27
C ILE A 145 2.01 -0.24 6.44
N PRO A 146 1.60 -1.50 6.67
CA PRO A 146 0.55 -1.84 7.62
C PRO A 146 0.95 -1.62 9.09
N GLU A 147 2.24 -1.48 9.41
CA GLU A 147 2.75 -1.33 10.78
C GLU A 147 2.98 0.13 11.22
N ILE A 148 3.04 1.10 10.30
CA ILE A 148 3.18 2.53 10.65
C ILE A 148 1.80 3.12 10.96
N ASN A 149 1.02 2.41 11.79
CA ASN A 149 -0.26 2.87 12.30
C ASN A 149 -0.04 3.79 13.51
N PHE A 150 0.50 4.99 13.29
CA PHE A 150 0.34 6.07 14.29
C PHE A 150 -1.12 6.56 14.38
N PHE A 151 -1.96 6.20 13.40
CA PHE A 151 -3.41 6.40 13.41
C PHE A 151 -4.08 5.04 13.40
N ARG A 152 -4.22 4.43 14.58
CA ARG A 152 -4.85 3.11 14.80
C ARG A 152 -6.35 3.06 14.47
N ASP A 153 -6.91 4.16 13.93
CA ASP A 153 -8.35 4.39 13.78
C ASP A 153 -8.76 4.81 12.36
N ARG A 154 -7.98 4.53 11.31
CA ARG A 154 -8.49 4.75 9.94
C ARG A 154 -9.58 3.73 9.56
N SER A 155 -9.61 2.58 10.23
CA SER A 155 -10.71 1.60 10.16
C SER A 155 -12.02 2.08 10.80
N ALA A 156 -12.04 3.25 11.45
CA ALA A 156 -13.20 3.76 12.18
C ALA A 156 -13.91 4.95 11.50
N GLY A 157 -13.49 5.39 10.30
CA GLY A 157 -14.13 6.55 9.65
C GLY A 157 -13.60 6.97 8.27
N GLY A 158 -12.98 6.07 7.50
CA GLY A 158 -12.55 6.35 6.12
C GLY A 158 -13.65 6.05 5.08
N TRP A 159 -13.55 6.67 3.90
CA TRP A 159 -14.30 6.26 2.71
C TRP A 159 -13.42 5.41 1.81
N ASP A 160 -13.97 4.44 1.11
CA ASP A 160 -13.22 3.55 0.20
C ASP A 160 -13.18 4.17 -1.21
N TYR A 161 -14.31 4.70 -1.65
CA TYR A 161 -14.50 5.25 -2.99
C TYR A 161 -15.28 6.55 -2.96
N ARG A 162 -15.01 7.43 -3.92
CA ARG A 162 -15.91 8.52 -4.31
C ARG A 162 -16.38 8.25 -5.73
N VAL A 163 -17.70 8.20 -5.90
CA VAL A 163 -18.35 7.85 -7.17
C VAL A 163 -19.29 8.98 -7.61
N ASN A 164 -19.44 9.15 -8.91
CA ASN A 164 -20.50 9.96 -9.51
C ASN A 164 -21.59 9.04 -10.03
N ILE A 165 -22.80 9.19 -9.50
CA ILE A 165 -23.97 8.37 -9.83
C ILE A 165 -24.93 9.22 -10.66
N ALA A 166 -24.94 9.02 -11.97
CA ALA A 166 -25.94 9.57 -12.87
C ALA A 166 -27.15 8.64 -12.88
N LEU A 167 -28.14 8.96 -12.04
CA LEU A 167 -29.33 8.14 -11.84
C LEU A 167 -30.18 8.01 -13.10
N ASP A 168 -30.84 6.87 -13.27
CA ASP A 168 -31.86 6.70 -14.30
C ASP A 168 -33.03 7.67 -14.08
N PRO A 169 -33.68 8.14 -15.17
CA PRO A 169 -34.75 9.10 -15.09
C PRO A 169 -35.90 8.57 -14.21
N GLY A 170 -36.28 9.36 -13.19
CA GLY A 170 -37.33 9.01 -12.24
C GLY A 170 -36.84 8.31 -10.97
N LEU A 171 -35.53 8.04 -10.86
CA LEU A 171 -34.91 7.56 -9.63
C LEU A 171 -34.36 8.72 -8.78
N SER A 172 -34.27 8.48 -7.48
CA SER A 172 -33.62 9.35 -6.50
C SER A 172 -32.85 8.50 -5.51
N LEU A 173 -31.68 8.98 -5.08
CA LEU A 173 -30.96 8.34 -3.98
C LEU A 173 -31.73 8.50 -2.67
N CYS A 174 -31.75 7.43 -1.93
CA CYS A 174 -32.31 7.33 -0.60
C CYS A 174 -31.17 7.05 0.38
N THR A 175 -31.37 7.49 1.60
CA THR A 175 -30.49 7.18 2.72
C THR A 175 -31.34 6.74 3.90
N VAL A 176 -30.70 6.23 4.95
CA VAL A 176 -31.38 5.94 6.22
C VAL A 176 -32.15 7.18 6.75
N PHE A 177 -31.68 8.39 6.47
CA PHE A 177 -32.32 9.64 6.86
C PHE A 177 -33.37 10.15 5.86
N LYS A 178 -33.33 9.68 4.61
CA LYS A 178 -34.27 10.01 3.53
C LYS A 178 -34.77 8.70 2.90
N PRO A 179 -35.82 8.08 3.46
CA PRO A 179 -36.28 6.79 2.99
C PRO A 179 -36.76 6.87 1.55
N CYS A 180 -36.61 5.77 0.81
CA CYS A 180 -37.19 5.63 -0.53
C CYS A 180 -38.71 5.67 -0.45
N THR A 181 -39.29 6.86 -0.64
CA THR A 181 -40.72 7.00 -0.88
C THR A 181 -40.97 6.89 -2.37
N GLN A 182 -41.82 5.93 -2.75
CA GLN A 182 -42.33 5.82 -4.10
C GLN A 182 -43.07 7.13 -4.43
N LYS A 183 -42.62 7.85 -5.45
CA LYS A 183 -43.38 8.97 -6.03
C LYS A 183 -44.37 8.47 -7.07
#